data_AF-A0A2T0BBC8-F1
#
_entry.id   AF-A0A2T0BBC8-F1
#
_cell.length_a   1.000
_cell.length_b   1.000
_cell.length_c   1.000
_cell.angle_alpha   90.00
_cell.angle_beta   90.00
_cell.angle_gamma   90.00
#
_symmetry.space_group_name_H-M   'P 1'
#
loop_
_entity.id
_entity.type
_entity.pdbx_description
1 polymer ?
#
loop_
_entity_poly.entity_id
_entity_poly.type
_entity_poly.pdbx_seq_one_letter_code
_entity_poly.pdbx_strand_id
1 'polypeptide(L)'
;MDFKEVKELIETINASDIAFFEIVNENCHIKMDKSLNREIASTAISEEKPVVVNTTKTTISEPSANITSERKVEKVIEKEVEDDNLVVINSPMVGTYYGGLSPDSPSFVKDGDNINVGDTLCIIEAMKLMNEIESEVNGIIRKILVKDGDMVEYGQPLFKIKEA
;
A
#
# COMPACT_ATOMS: atom_id res chain seq x y z
N MET A 1 -22.35 11.43 23.41
CA MET A 1 -22.82 12.33 22.33
C MET A 1 -24.33 12.29 22.31
N ASP A 2 -24.96 13.46 22.26
CA ASP A 2 -26.42 13.56 22.14
C ASP A 2 -26.85 13.41 20.67
N PHE A 3 -28.04 12.87 20.40
CA PHE A 3 -28.53 12.63 19.03
C PHE A 3 -28.66 13.94 18.23
N LYS A 4 -28.95 15.04 18.92
CA LYS A 4 -29.07 16.36 18.30
C LYS A 4 -27.73 16.88 17.76
N GLU A 5 -26.64 16.66 18.51
CA GLU A 5 -25.28 17.06 18.13
C GLU A 5 -24.80 16.29 16.90
N VAL A 6 -25.09 14.99 16.82
CA VAL A 6 -24.74 14.16 15.67
C VAL A 6 -25.47 14.63 14.40
N LYS A 7 -26.73 15.04 14.52
CA LYS A 7 -27.50 15.56 13.39
C LYS A 7 -26.93 16.87 12.86
N GLU A 8 -26.58 17.79 13.75
CA GLU A 8 -25.95 19.08 13.38
C GLU A 8 -24.59 18.88 12.71
N LEU A 9 -23.80 17.91 13.20
CA LEU A 9 -22.53 17.53 12.59
C LEU A 9 -22.73 16.99 11.16
N ILE A 10 -23.69 16.10 10.95
CA ILE A 10 -24.00 15.55 9.62
C ILE A 10 -24.44 16.65 8.66
N GLU A 11 -25.31 17.57 9.10
CA GLU A 11 -25.77 18.71 8.27
C GLU A 11 -24.60 19.63 7.88
N THR A 12 -23.71 19.93 8.83
CA THR A 12 -22.52 20.77 8.59
C THR A 12 -21.54 20.12 7.60
N ILE A 13 -21.26 18.83 7.76
CA ILE A 13 -20.37 18.08 6.84
C ILE A 13 -21.00 17.96 5.44
N ASN A 14 -22.32 17.78 5.35
CA ASN A 14 -23.02 17.77 4.06
C ASN A 14 -22.94 19.10 3.32
N ALA A 15 -23.01 20.23 4.02
CA ALA A 15 -22.86 21.57 3.43
C ALA A 15 -21.41 21.95 3.07
N SER A 16 -20.42 21.21 3.55
CA SER A 16 -18.99 21.46 3.28
C SER A 16 -18.48 20.69 2.05
N ASP A 17 -17.32 21.07 1.50
CA ASP A 17 -16.66 20.37 0.38
C ASP A 17 -15.75 19.20 0.84
N ILE A 18 -15.90 18.77 2.09
CA ILE A 18 -15.09 17.69 2.66
C ILE A 18 -15.46 16.35 2.01
N ALA A 19 -14.45 15.64 1.51
CA ALA A 19 -14.61 14.29 0.98
C ALA A 19 -14.58 13.21 2.08
N PHE A 20 -13.81 13.43 3.15
CA PHE A 20 -13.61 12.47 4.23
C PHE A 20 -13.54 13.17 5.59
N PHE A 21 -14.25 12.62 6.59
CA PHE A 21 -14.24 13.11 7.97
C PHE A 21 -14.21 11.91 8.94
N GLU A 22 -13.29 11.95 9.90
CA GLU A 22 -13.15 10.93 10.94
C GLU A 22 -12.87 11.57 12.30
N ILE A 23 -13.59 11.13 13.33
CA ILE A 23 -13.38 11.55 14.71
C ILE A 23 -13.40 10.32 15.62
N VAL A 24 -12.37 10.20 16.47
CA VAL A 24 -12.19 9.11 17.43
C VAL A 24 -12.04 9.70 18.82
N ASN A 25 -12.94 9.31 19.72
CA ASN A 25 -12.91 9.59 21.16
C ASN A 25 -13.01 8.26 21.93
N GLU A 26 -12.72 8.27 23.23
CA GLU A 26 -12.67 7.08 24.12
C GLU A 26 -13.88 6.12 24.02
N ASN A 27 -15.04 6.63 23.61
CA ASN A 27 -16.28 5.84 23.46
C ASN A 27 -17.01 6.07 22.12
N CYS A 28 -16.40 6.76 21.15
CA CYS A 28 -17.09 7.14 19.93
C CYS A 28 -16.15 7.19 18.73
N HIS A 29 -16.55 6.54 17.64
CA HIS A 29 -15.87 6.59 16.35
C HIS A 29 -16.89 6.95 15.28
N ILE A 30 -16.74 8.13 14.66
CA ILE A 30 -17.61 8.59 13.57
C ILE A 30 -16.74 8.73 12.32
N LYS A 31 -17.13 8.05 11.25
CA LYS A 31 -16.50 8.10 9.93
C LYS A 31 -17.54 8.50 8.88
N MET A 32 -17.22 9.48 8.05
CA MET A 32 -18.07 9.95 6.95
C MET A 32 -17.23 10.08 5.67
N ASP A 33 -17.76 9.55 4.57
CA ASP A 33 -17.15 9.61 3.24
C ASP A 33 -18.17 10.11 2.21
N LYS A 34 -17.89 11.26 1.59
CA LYS A 34 -18.72 11.92 0.57
C LYS A 34 -18.21 11.66 -0.86
N SER A 35 -17.08 10.97 -1.03
CA SER A 35 -16.45 10.73 -2.33
C SER A 35 -17.31 9.86 -3.26
N LEU A 36 -18.09 8.93 -2.69
CA LEU A 36 -19.02 8.06 -3.42
C LEU A 36 -20.21 8.80 -4.06
N ASN A 37 -20.50 10.03 -3.63
CA ASN A 37 -21.63 10.82 -4.14
C ASN A 37 -21.20 11.92 -5.12
N ARG A 38 -19.90 11.99 -5.47
CA ARG A 38 -19.41 12.90 -6.50
C ARG A 38 -19.59 12.19 -7.84
N GLU A 39 -20.65 12.53 -8.58
CA GLU A 39 -20.84 12.05 -9.95
C GLU A 39 -19.57 12.34 -10.76
N ILE A 40 -18.81 11.28 -11.03
CA ILE A 40 -17.69 11.30 -11.96
C ILE A 40 -18.33 11.38 -13.34
N ALA A 41 -18.36 12.58 -13.91
CA ALA A 41 -18.61 12.78 -15.33
C ALA A 41 -17.56 11.97 -16.10
N SER A 42 -17.96 10.77 -16.49
CA SER A 42 -17.13 9.79 -17.15
C SER A 42 -16.84 10.27 -18.58
N THR A 43 -15.59 10.66 -18.83
CA THR A 43 -15.15 11.01 -20.18
C THR A 43 -14.89 9.72 -20.95
N ALA A 44 -15.64 9.55 -22.04
CA ALA A 44 -15.64 8.36 -22.88
C ALA A 44 -14.32 8.18 -23.69
N ILE A 45 -13.84 6.95 -23.65
CA ILE A 45 -13.14 6.16 -24.68
C ILE A 45 -13.12 6.74 -26.11
N SER A 46 -11.94 6.73 -26.73
CA SER A 46 -11.79 6.53 -28.18
C SER A 46 -10.48 5.79 -28.49
N GLU A 47 -10.63 4.51 -28.81
CA GLU A 47 -9.66 3.68 -29.52
C GLU A 47 -9.74 3.99 -31.02
N GLU A 48 -8.61 4.06 -31.74
CA GLU A 48 -8.58 3.60 -33.13
C GLU A 48 -7.15 3.27 -33.66
N LYS A 49 -6.97 1.97 -33.94
CA LYS A 49 -6.19 1.27 -35.00
C LYS A 49 -4.74 1.66 -35.36
N PRO A 50 -3.88 0.65 -35.51
CA PRO A 50 -2.89 0.60 -36.57
C PRO A 50 -3.27 -0.36 -37.72
N VAL A 51 -2.87 0.07 -38.91
CA VAL A 51 -3.14 -0.49 -40.24
C VAL A 51 -2.29 -1.72 -40.54
N VAL A 52 -2.89 -2.64 -41.32
CA VAL A 52 -2.39 -3.92 -41.82
C VAL A 52 -1.52 -3.73 -43.08
N VAL A 53 -0.33 -4.34 -43.19
CA VAL A 53 0.31 -4.68 -44.50
C VAL A 53 1.19 -5.95 -44.44
N ASN A 54 0.67 -7.00 -45.05
CA ASN A 54 1.24 -8.08 -45.90
C ASN A 54 2.63 -8.76 -45.71
N THR A 55 2.54 -10.09 -45.58
CA THR A 55 3.00 -11.17 -46.49
C THR A 55 4.47 -11.29 -46.91
N THR A 56 5.13 -12.38 -46.47
CA THR A 56 5.85 -13.33 -47.34
C THR A 56 5.96 -14.70 -46.66
N LYS A 57 5.96 -15.74 -47.49
CA LYS A 57 5.71 -17.16 -47.20
C LYS A 57 7.03 -17.96 -47.31
N THR A 58 7.00 -19.19 -46.78
CA THR A 58 7.97 -20.32 -46.95
C THR A 58 9.12 -20.29 -45.91
N THR A 59 9.41 -21.33 -45.12
CA THR A 59 9.52 -22.76 -45.45
C THR A 59 9.41 -23.64 -44.19
N ILE A 60 8.88 -24.84 -44.36
CA ILE A 60 8.67 -25.90 -43.37
C ILE A 60 10.00 -26.55 -42.97
N SER A 61 10.23 -26.77 -41.68
CA SER A 61 11.08 -27.84 -41.12
C SER A 61 10.81 -28.00 -39.61
N GLU A 62 10.04 -29.02 -39.24
CA GLU A 62 10.02 -29.67 -37.93
C GLU A 62 10.80 -31.00 -38.05
N PRO A 63 11.12 -31.73 -36.96
CA PRO A 63 11.37 -31.33 -35.57
C PRO A 63 12.68 -31.94 -35.03
N SER A 64 13.27 -31.38 -33.98
CA SER A 64 14.13 -32.16 -33.09
C SER A 64 13.89 -31.75 -31.65
N ALA A 65 13.38 -32.72 -30.90
CA ALA A 65 13.33 -32.71 -29.45
C ALA A 65 14.73 -32.47 -28.89
N ASN A 66 14.85 -31.59 -27.88
CA ASN A 66 15.74 -31.90 -26.77
C ASN A 66 15.16 -31.39 -25.46
N ILE A 67 15.24 -32.28 -24.50
CA ILE A 67 14.71 -32.23 -23.14
C ILE A 67 15.79 -31.59 -22.25
N THR A 68 15.36 -31.10 -21.09
CA THR A 68 16.18 -30.80 -19.89
C THR A 68 16.65 -29.35 -19.73
N SER A 69 15.94 -28.60 -18.88
CA SER A 69 16.53 -28.15 -17.61
C SER A 69 15.45 -27.69 -16.65
N GLU A 70 15.14 -28.57 -15.69
CA GLU A 70 14.39 -28.27 -14.49
C GLU A 70 15.13 -27.19 -13.69
N ARG A 71 14.63 -25.96 -13.65
CA ARG A 71 14.97 -25.03 -12.57
C ARG A 71 13.88 -25.14 -11.50
N LYS A 72 14.08 -26.15 -10.65
CA LYS A 72 13.44 -26.27 -9.33
C LYS A 72 13.79 -25.01 -8.53
N VAL A 73 12.91 -24.01 -8.56
CA VAL A 73 12.91 -22.95 -7.55
C VAL A 73 12.24 -23.55 -6.34
N GLU A 74 13.08 -24.07 -5.44
CA GLU A 74 12.74 -24.42 -4.08
C GLU A 74 12.18 -23.15 -3.43
N LYS A 75 10.86 -23.01 -3.46
CA LYS A 75 10.14 -22.04 -2.64
C LYS A 75 10.34 -22.50 -1.21
N VAL A 76 11.33 -21.91 -0.56
CA VAL A 76 11.53 -21.97 0.88
C VAL A 76 10.19 -21.60 1.50
N ILE A 77 9.53 -22.60 2.08
CA ILE A 77 8.38 -22.40 2.94
C ILE A 77 8.96 -21.73 4.19
N GLU A 78 9.08 -20.42 4.12
CA GLU A 78 9.32 -19.58 5.29
C GLU A 78 8.10 -19.80 6.19
N LYS A 79 8.33 -20.46 7.33
CA LYS A 79 7.32 -20.73 8.35
C LYS A 79 6.54 -19.45 8.59
N GLU A 80 5.27 -19.45 8.19
CA GLU A 80 4.28 -18.52 8.71
C GLU A 80 4.18 -18.83 10.19
N VAL A 81 4.92 -18.05 10.98
CA VAL A 81 4.65 -17.94 12.40
C VAL A 81 3.35 -17.14 12.46
N GLU A 82 2.23 -17.87 12.52
CA GLU A 82 0.96 -17.33 13.03
C GLU A 82 1.22 -16.96 14.50
N ASP A 83 1.83 -15.79 14.71
CA ASP A 83 1.86 -15.12 16.00
C ASP A 83 0.52 -14.37 16.06
N ASP A 84 -0.43 -14.89 16.86
CA ASP A 84 -1.82 -14.44 16.94
C ASP A 84 -2.01 -12.97 17.40
N ASN A 85 -0.93 -12.20 17.59
CA ASN A 85 -0.96 -10.79 18.00
C ASN A 85 0.10 -9.96 17.26
N LEU A 86 -0.03 -9.85 15.94
CA LEU A 86 0.79 -8.91 15.16
C LEU A 86 -0.02 -7.66 14.82
N VAL A 87 0.50 -6.49 15.24
CA VAL A 87 0.02 -5.18 14.82
C VAL A 87 0.54 -4.91 13.42
N VAL A 88 -0.32 -4.41 12.53
CA VAL A 88 0.06 -4.07 11.15
C VAL A 88 0.07 -2.55 11.02
N ILE A 89 1.22 -1.99 10.64
CA ILE A 89 1.31 -0.58 10.22
C ILE A 89 1.08 -0.51 8.72
N ASN A 90 0.09 0.29 8.33
CA ASN A 90 -0.31 0.49 6.95
C ASN A 90 0.19 1.84 6.42
N SER A 91 0.28 1.95 5.10
CA SER A 91 0.61 3.22 4.44
C SER A 91 -0.55 4.22 4.60
N PRO A 92 -0.29 5.44 5.09
CA PRO A 92 -1.30 6.49 5.18
C PRO A 92 -1.50 7.24 3.86
N MET A 93 -0.72 6.95 2.83
CA MET A 93 -0.77 7.66 1.54
C MET A 93 -0.34 6.79 0.36
N VAL A 94 -0.55 7.28 -0.86
CA VAL A 94 0.00 6.66 -2.08
C VAL A 94 1.36 7.28 -2.36
N GLY A 95 2.37 6.46 -2.66
CA GLY A 95 3.71 6.97 -2.94
C GLY A 95 4.73 5.87 -3.21
N THR A 96 6.01 6.23 -3.21
CA THR A 96 7.12 5.28 -3.34
C THR A 96 7.74 5.03 -1.98
N TYR A 97 7.89 3.77 -1.59
CA TYR A 97 8.47 3.37 -0.32
C TYR A 97 10.00 3.44 -0.36
N TYR A 98 10.59 4.02 0.69
CA TYR A 98 12.02 3.91 0.99
C TYR A 98 12.21 3.56 2.46
N GLY A 99 12.95 2.49 2.72
CA GLY A 99 13.35 2.09 4.06
C GLY A 99 14.35 3.06 4.69
N GLY A 100 15.04 3.91 3.92
CA GLY A 100 15.98 4.93 4.38
C GLY A 100 15.78 6.28 3.70
N LEU A 101 16.69 7.24 3.93
CA LEU A 101 16.65 8.59 3.32
C LEU A 101 16.68 8.60 1.78
N SER A 102 17.13 7.51 1.17
CA SER A 102 17.20 7.28 -0.27
C SER A 102 17.30 5.77 -0.53
N PRO A 103 17.13 5.29 -1.78
CA PRO A 103 17.23 3.87 -2.13
C PRO A 103 18.56 3.21 -1.73
N ASP A 104 19.65 3.98 -1.71
CA ASP A 104 21.00 3.49 -1.40
C ASP A 104 21.40 3.75 0.06
N SER A 105 20.54 4.45 0.83
CA SER A 105 20.79 4.75 2.23
C SER A 105 20.47 3.54 3.12
N PRO A 106 21.13 3.38 4.27
CA PRO A 106 20.73 2.37 5.25
C PRO A 106 19.26 2.55 5.66
N SER A 107 18.53 1.44 5.76
CA SER A 107 17.17 1.44 6.26
C SER A 107 17.12 1.90 7.73
N PHE A 108 16.09 2.65 8.12
CA PHE A 108 15.85 3.09 9.49
C PHE A 108 15.68 1.89 10.44
N VAL A 109 14.98 0.85 9.97
CA VAL A 109 14.72 -0.38 10.73
C VAL A 109 14.91 -1.63 9.87
N LYS A 110 15.14 -2.76 10.53
CA LYS A 110 15.26 -4.10 9.94
C LYS A 110 14.42 -5.12 10.70
N ASP A 111 14.18 -6.27 10.08
CA ASP A 111 13.53 -7.39 10.75
C ASP A 111 14.29 -7.78 12.03
N GLY A 112 13.58 -7.82 13.15
CA GLY A 112 14.10 -8.12 14.49
C GLY A 112 14.47 -6.90 15.33
N ASP A 113 14.44 -5.68 14.78
CA ASP A 113 14.76 -4.47 15.53
C ASP A 113 13.66 -4.10 16.53
N ASN A 114 14.06 -3.51 17.66
CA ASN A 114 13.13 -2.92 18.63
C ASN A 114 12.82 -1.48 18.21
N ILE A 115 11.56 -1.09 18.37
CA ILE A 115 11.02 0.22 18.02
C ILE A 115 10.15 0.76 19.16
N ASN A 116 10.12 2.08 19.29
CA ASN A 116 9.28 2.82 20.21
C ASN A 116 8.29 3.70 19.44
N VAL A 117 7.24 4.15 20.12
CA VAL A 117 6.32 5.15 19.56
C VAL A 117 7.10 6.40 19.15
N GLY A 118 6.90 6.85 17.90
CA GLY A 118 7.58 8.00 17.31
C GLY A 118 8.88 7.67 16.57
N ASP A 119 9.40 6.43 16.64
CA ASP A 119 10.58 6.07 15.87
C ASP A 119 10.24 6.03 14.36
N THR A 120 11.07 6.67 13.53
CA THR A 120 10.92 6.66 12.07
C THR A 120 11.19 5.26 11.52
N LEU A 121 10.24 4.70 10.75
CA LEU A 121 10.30 3.35 10.19
C LEU A 121 10.68 3.35 8.71
N CYS A 122 10.16 4.31 7.94
CA CYS A 122 10.41 4.48 6.51
C CYS A 122 10.02 5.88 6.04
N ILE A 123 10.28 6.16 4.78
CA ILE A 123 9.80 7.33 4.05
C ILE A 123 8.85 6.87 2.95
N ILE A 124 7.77 7.62 2.75
CA ILE A 124 6.93 7.51 1.56
C ILE A 124 7.08 8.79 0.75
N GLU A 125 7.59 8.67 -0.46
CA GLU A 125 7.70 9.78 -1.40
C GLU A 125 6.38 9.96 -2.16
N ALA A 126 5.74 11.11 -1.99
CA ALA A 126 4.56 11.49 -2.74
C ALA A 126 4.75 12.90 -3.32
N MET A 127 4.65 13.05 -4.64
CA MET A 127 4.80 14.34 -5.32
C MET A 127 6.09 15.11 -4.96
N LYS A 128 7.22 14.38 -4.84
CA LYS A 128 8.55 14.89 -4.40
C LYS A 128 8.63 15.34 -2.93
N LEU A 129 7.62 15.05 -2.12
CA LEU A 129 7.66 15.23 -0.68
C LEU A 129 8.03 13.90 -0.03
N MET A 130 9.04 13.93 0.84
CA MET A 130 9.49 12.78 1.62
C MET A 130 8.78 12.80 2.96
N ASN A 131 7.75 11.96 3.11
CA ASN A 131 6.97 11.89 4.35
C ASN A 131 7.47 10.73 5.21
N GLU A 132 7.95 11.04 6.40
CA GLU A 132 8.36 10.05 7.38
C GLU A 132 7.15 9.32 7.95
N ILE A 133 7.28 7.99 8.07
CA ILE A 133 6.29 7.13 8.72
C ILE A 133 6.87 6.71 10.06
N GLU A 134 6.23 7.14 11.14
CA GLU A 134 6.64 6.85 12.51
C GLU A 134 5.87 5.63 13.07
N SER A 135 6.45 4.96 14.06
CA SER A 135 5.75 3.90 14.77
C SER A 135 4.67 4.45 15.69
N GLU A 136 3.49 3.82 15.67
CA GLU A 136 2.38 4.12 16.59
C GLU A 136 2.42 3.24 17.85
N VAL A 137 3.30 2.25 17.91
CA VAL A 137 3.40 1.27 18.99
C VAL A 137 4.85 1.02 19.42
N ASN A 138 5.04 0.48 20.62
CA ASN A 138 6.32 -0.08 21.03
C ASN A 138 6.36 -1.58 20.68
N GLY A 139 7.50 -2.09 20.23
CA GLY A 139 7.57 -3.51 19.89
C GLY A 139 8.79 -3.91 19.08
N ILE A 140 8.66 -5.04 18.39
CA ILE A 140 9.70 -5.62 17.54
C ILE A 140 9.20 -5.74 16.11
N ILE A 141 9.97 -5.26 15.14
CA ILE A 141 9.71 -5.47 13.71
C ILE A 141 9.79 -6.97 13.42
N ARG A 142 8.67 -7.59 13.06
CA ARG A 142 8.64 -9.00 12.68
C ARG A 142 8.86 -9.21 11.20
N LYS A 143 8.29 -8.33 10.38
CA LYS A 143 8.44 -8.40 8.94
C LYS A 143 8.20 -7.05 8.29
N ILE A 144 9.12 -6.65 7.43
CA ILE A 144 8.92 -5.59 6.44
C ILE A 144 8.25 -6.22 5.19
N LEU A 145 7.12 -5.67 4.75
CA LEU A 145 6.27 -6.25 3.70
C LEU A 145 6.49 -5.64 2.31
N VAL A 146 7.27 -4.58 2.22
CA VAL A 146 7.51 -3.78 1.01
C VAL A 146 9.01 -3.62 0.78
N LYS A 147 9.44 -3.47 -0.47
CA LYS A 147 10.86 -3.26 -0.82
C LYS A 147 11.12 -1.80 -1.19
N ASP A 148 12.38 -1.38 -1.03
CA ASP A 148 12.84 -0.07 -1.49
C ASP A 148 12.52 0.18 -2.96
N GLY A 149 11.89 1.32 -3.23
CA GLY A 149 11.48 1.76 -4.57
C GLY A 149 10.13 1.23 -5.03
N ASP A 150 9.44 0.39 -4.24
CA ASP A 150 8.10 -0.09 -4.61
C ASP A 150 7.04 1.01 -4.46
N MET A 151 6.06 1.00 -5.36
CA MET A 151 4.85 1.81 -5.23
C MET A 151 3.96 1.22 -4.13
N VAL A 152 3.48 2.08 -3.23
CA VAL A 152 2.54 1.74 -2.16
C VAL A 152 1.25 2.51 -2.30
N GLU A 153 0.14 1.84 -1.98
CA GLU A 153 -1.21 2.41 -1.98
C GLU A 153 -1.68 2.78 -0.58
N TYR A 154 -2.72 3.62 -0.48
CA TYR A 154 -3.35 3.93 0.79
C TYR A 154 -3.89 2.66 1.47
N GLY A 155 -3.58 2.49 2.74
CA GLY A 155 -3.98 1.33 3.53
C GLY A 155 -3.17 0.07 3.25
N GLN A 156 -2.18 0.11 2.35
CA GLN A 156 -1.33 -1.04 2.08
C GLN A 156 -0.46 -1.41 3.30
N PRO A 157 -0.43 -2.67 3.75
CA PRO A 157 0.45 -3.12 4.83
C PRO A 157 1.93 -2.90 4.53
N LEU A 158 2.64 -2.24 5.45
CA LEU A 158 4.08 -1.97 5.35
C LEU A 158 4.88 -2.84 6.31
N PHE A 159 4.43 -2.97 7.55
CA PHE A 159 5.14 -3.68 8.62
C PHE A 159 4.22 -4.58 9.41
N LYS A 160 4.74 -5.72 9.86
CA LYS A 160 4.17 -6.52 10.95
C LYS A 160 5.02 -6.34 12.19
N ILE A 161 4.38 -5.97 13.29
CA ILE A 161 5.03 -5.67 14.56
C ILE A 161 4.47 -6.60 15.62
N LYS A 162 5.35 -7.17 16.44
CA LYS A 162 4.94 -7.78 17.70
C LYS A 162 5.01 -6.71 18.78
N GLU A 163 3.86 -6.27 19.25
CA GLU A 163 3.76 -5.28 20.33
C GLU A 163 4.38 -5.85 21.62
N ALA A 164 5.02 -4.98 22.41
CA ALA A 164 5.73 -5.32 23.64
C ALA A 164 4.94 -4.98 24.91
#